data_AF-A0A7C4QX40-F1
#
_entry.id   AF-A0A7C4QX40-F1
#
_cell.length_a   1.000
_cell.length_b   1.000
_cell.length_c   1.000
_cell.angle_alpha   90.00
_cell.angle_beta   90.00
_cell.angle_gamma   90.00
#
_symmetry.space_group_name_H-M   'P 1'
#
loop_
_entity.id
_entity.type
_entity.pdbx_description
1 polymer ?
#
loop_
_entity_poly.entity_id
_entity_poly.type
_entity_poly.pdbx_seq_one_letter_code
_entity_poly.pdbx_strand_id
1 'polypeptide(L)' 'MTATFRCRVDKKLLDQVHQISKELGTSTSEIVRIFMQQTVKRRGLPFPMKLEDNSDLLPDRERQAETLSQFYQ' A
#
# COMPACT_ATOMS: atom_id res chain seq x y z
N MET A 1 28.76 5.10 7.58
CA MET A 1 28.11 5.03 8.92
C MET A 1 26.78 4.32 8.78
N THR A 2 26.46 3.41 9.69
CA THR A 2 25.16 2.73 9.77
C THR A 2 24.47 3.08 11.10
N ALA A 3 23.14 3.04 11.14
CA ALA A 3 22.36 3.32 12.34
C ALA A 3 21.27 2.25 12.53
N THR A 4 20.86 2.01 13.77
CA THR A 4 19.80 1.04 14.10
C THR A 4 18.45 1.74 14.18
N PHE A 5 17.45 1.22 13.46
CA PHE A 5 16.06 1.64 13.57
C PHE A 5 15.26 0.61 14.37
N ARG A 6 14.66 1.02 15.48
CA ARG A 6 13.79 0.17 16.32
C ARG A 6 12.45 0.87 16.52
N CYS A 7 11.37 0.22 16.10
CA CYS A 7 10.01 0.72 16.23
C CYS A 7 9.11 -0.38 16.83
N ARG A 8 8.13 0.02 17.63
CA ARG A 8 7.06 -0.89 18.09
C ARG A 8 5.98 -0.91 17.02
N VAL A 9 5.59 -2.10 16.60
CA VAL A 9 4.52 -2.33 15.63
C VAL A 9 3.62 -3.44 16.15
N ASP A 10 2.37 -3.46 15.67
CA ASP A 10 1.46 -4.55 15.97
C ASP A 10 2.05 -5.89 15.48
N LYS A 11 1.86 -6.95 16.28
CA LYS A 11 2.44 -8.26 15.99
C LYS A 11 1.84 -8.86 14.71
N LYS A 12 0.51 -8.78 14.55
CA LYS A 12 -0.18 -9.32 13.37
C LYS A 12 0.26 -8.59 12.10
N LEU A 13 0.40 -7.27 12.17
CA LEU A 13 0.95 -6.49 11.07
C LEU A 13 2.36 -6.95 10.70
N LEU A 14 3.24 -7.15 11.69
CA LEU A 14 4.61 -7.61 11.46
C LEU A 14 4.65 -9.00 10.81
N ASP A 15 3.82 -9.93 11.28
CA ASP A 15 3.69 -11.27 10.70
C ASP A 15 3.22 -11.21 9.23
N GLN A 16 2.24 -10.36 8.92
CA GLN A 16 1.78 -10.16 7.53
C GLN A 16 2.88 -9.60 6.64
N VAL A 17 3.61 -8.59 7.10
CA VAL A 17 4.72 -8.01 6.33
C VAL A 17 5.85 -9.03 6.14
N HIS A 18 6.13 -9.86 7.15
CA HIS A 18 7.11 -10.94 7.02
C HIS A 18 6.74 -11.93 5.91
N GLN A 19 5.48 -12.37 5.88
CA GLN A 19 4.98 -13.26 4.84
C GLN A 19 5.11 -12.64 3.45
N ILE A 20 4.65 -11.40 3.26
CA ILE A 20 4.76 -10.67 1.99
C ILE A 20 6.23 -10.49 1.59
N SER A 21 7.09 -10.11 2.53
CA SER A 21 8.52 -9.91 2.25
C SER A 21 9.18 -11.19 1.76
N LYS A 22 8.80 -12.35 2.32
CA LYS A 22 9.30 -13.67 1.92
C LYS A 22 8.84 -14.04 0.52
N GLU A 23 7.58 -13.77 0.18
CA GLU A 23 7.03 -14.02 -1.16
C GLU A 23 7.71 -13.15 -2.23
N LEU A 24 8.09 -11.92 -1.86
CA LEU A 24 8.85 -11.02 -2.72
C LEU A 24 10.36 -11.35 -2.79
N GLY A 25 10.83 -12.38 -2.09
CA GLY A 25 12.25 -12.75 -2.05
C GLY A 25 13.13 -11.73 -1.32
N THR A 26 12.57 -10.98 -0.38
CA THR A 26 13.26 -9.92 0.37
C THR A 26 13.04 -10.05 1.88
N SER A 27 13.49 -9.06 2.66
CA SER A 27 13.27 -9.00 4.11
C SER A 27 12.48 -7.75 4.49
N THR A 28 11.75 -7.81 5.61
CA THR A 28 11.07 -6.64 6.20
C THR A 28 12.00 -5.45 6.36
N SER A 29 13.25 -5.69 6.80
CA SER A 29 14.27 -4.65 6.95
C SER A 29 14.63 -3.97 5.63
N GLU A 30 14.66 -4.73 4.53
CA GLU A 30 14.94 -4.18 3.20
C GLU A 30 13.78 -3.33 2.70
N ILE A 31 12.54 -3.77 2.91
CA ILE A 31 11.35 -2.99 2.59
C ILE A 31 11.36 -1.66 3.35
N VAL A 32 11.70 -1.67 4.65
CA VAL A 32 11.82 -0.45 5.45
C VAL A 32 12.93 0.47 4.92
N ARG A 33 14.08 -0.07 4.50
CA ARG A 33 15.14 0.73 3.85
C ARG A 33 14.68 1.37 2.55
N ILE A 34 14.01 0.60 1.68
CA ILE A 34 13.44 1.12 0.42
C ILE A 34 12.44 2.23 0.71
N PHE A 35 11.53 2.03 1.69
CA PHE A 35 10.57 3.03 2.11
C PHE A 35 11.24 4.35 2.54
N MET A 36 12.29 4.26 3.37
CA MET A 36 13.05 5.43 3.82
C MET A 36 13.72 6.15 2.63
N GLN A 37 14.34 5.41 1.71
CA GLN A 37 14.97 5.98 0.51
C GLN A 37 13.95 6.68 -0.40
N GLN A 38 12.79 6.07 -0.63
CA GLN A 38 11.74 6.68 -1.45
C GLN A 38 11.18 7.95 -0.79
N THR A 39 11.06 7.94 0.55
CA THR A 39 10.58 9.10 1.31
C THR A 39 11.53 10.29 1.13
N VAL A 40 12.84 10.06 1.23
CA VAL A 40 13.87 11.08 0.99
C VAL A 40 13.82 11.56 -0.46
N LYS A 41 13.77 10.63 -1.43
CA LYS A 41 13.79 10.96 -2.86
C LYS A 41 12.61 11.84 -3.27
N ARG A 42 11.42 11.60 -2.73
CA ARG A 42 10.19 12.31 -3.07
C ARG A 42 9.88 13.51 -2.17
N ARG A 43 10.67 13.72 -1.10
CA ARG A 43 10.40 14.71 -0.04
C ARG A 43 8.96 14.58 0.51
N GLY A 44 8.49 13.35 0.66
CA GLY A 44 7.12 13.02 1.01
C GLY A 44 6.93 11.51 1.10
N LEU A 45 5.74 11.06 1.49
CA LEU A 45 5.48 9.62 1.61
C LEU A 45 5.55 8.91 0.25
N PRO A 46 6.00 7.65 0.21
CA PRO A 46 6.16 6.91 -1.04
C PRO A 46 4.83 6.41 -1.64
N PHE A 47 3.72 6.77 -1.02
CA PHE A 47 2.36 6.56 -1.48
C PHE A 47 1.58 7.88 -1.35
N PRO A 48 0.59 8.13 -2.22
CA PRO A 48 -0.28 9.28 -2.08
C PRO A 48 -1.06 9.20 -0.78
N MET A 49 -0.98 10.22 0.07
CA MET A 49 -1.87 10.36 1.21
C MET A 49 -3.22 10.85 0.73
N LYS A 50 -4.16 9.93 0.58
CA LYS A 50 -5.57 10.27 0.35
C LYS A 50 -6.31 10.05 1.67
N LEU A 51 -6.95 11.09 2.22
CA LEU A 51 -8.12 10.86 3.05
C LEU A 51 -9.20 10.41 2.07
N GLU A 52 -9.46 9.12 2.04
CA GLU A 52 -10.48 8.43 1.24
C GLU A 52 -11.28 9.31 0.26
N ASP A 53 -10.94 9.22 -1.03
CA ASP A 53 -11.98 9.19 -2.05
C ASP A 53 -11.90 7.81 -2.67
N ASN A 54 -12.79 6.92 -2.22
CA ASN A 54 -12.92 5.53 -2.68
C ASN A 54 -13.43 5.45 -4.14
N SER A 55 -13.24 6.49 -4.95
CA SER A 55 -13.60 6.50 -6.38
C SER A 55 -12.82 5.48 -7.20
N ASP A 56 -11.64 5.06 -6.75
CA ASP A 56 -10.86 4.01 -7.40
C ASP A 56 -11.47 2.60 -7.19
N LEU A 57 -12.30 2.44 -6.14
CA LEU A 57 -13.06 1.20 -5.88
C LEU A 57 -14.39 1.15 -6.65
N LEU A 58 -14.81 2.27 -7.24
CA LEU A 58 -16.02 2.34 -8.05
C LEU A 58 -15.60 2.21 -9.54
N PRO A 59 -16.11 1.22 -10.29
CA PRO A 59 -15.89 1.22 -11.73
C PRO A 59 -16.46 2.52 -12.32
N ASP A 60 -15.78 3.03 -13.35
CA ASP A 60 -16.16 4.24 -14.10
C ASP A 60 -17.68 4.33 -14.27
N ARG A 61 -18.27 5.50 -14.03
CA ARG A 61 -19.74 5.69 -14.01
C ARG A 61 -20.42 5.13 -15.26
N GLU A 62 -19.71 5.06 -16.38
CA GLU A 62 -20.20 4.44 -17.61
C GLU A 62 -20.47 2.93 -17.45
N ARG A 63 -19.57 2.20 -16.79
CA ARG A 63 -19.73 0.75 -16.52
C ARG A 63 -20.88 0.47 -15.53
N GLN A 64 -21.18 1.42 -14.63
CA GLN A 64 -22.31 1.30 -13.70
C GLN A 64 -23.64 1.42 -14.46
N ALA A 65 -23.72 2.31 -15.46
CA ALA A 65 -24.91 2.47 -16.28
C ALA A 65 -25.22 1.21 -17.10
N GLU A 66 -24.20 0.58 -17.69
CA GLU A 66 -24.37 -0.69 -18.41
C GLU A 66 -24.86 -1.82 -17.49
N THR A 67 -24.26 -1.95 -16.30
CA THR A 67 -24.64 -2.99 -15.32
C THR A 67 -26.08 -2.79 -14.85
N LEU A 68 -26.48 -1.56 -14.52
CA LEU A 68 -27.84 -1.25 -14.06
C LEU A 68 -28.88 -1.49 -15.16
N SER A 69 -28.54 -1.19 -16.41
CA SER A 69 -29.42 -1.43 -17.56
C SER A 69 -29.73 -2.91 -17.77
N GLN A 70 -28.73 -3.79 -17.60
CA GLN A 70 -28.91 -5.24 -17.71
C GLN A 70 -29.78 -5.84 -16.60
N PHE A 71 -29.87 -5.21 -15.43
CA PHE A 71 -30.68 -5.70 -14.31
C PHE A 71 -32.17 -5.32 -14.40
N TYR A 72 -32.53 -4.34 -15.22
CA TYR A 72 -33.91 -3.87 -15.40
C TYR A 72 -34.56 -4.30 -16.71
N GLN A 73 -33.92 -5.21 -17.46
CA GLN A 73 -34.49 -5.86 -18.64
C GLN A 73 -35.04 -7.24 -18.27
#